data_AF-A0A4S8HNJ5-F1
#
_entry.id   AF-A0A4S8HNJ5-F1
#
_cell.length_a   1.000
_cell.length_b   1.000
_cell.length_c   1.000
_cell.angle_alpha   90.00
_cell.angle_beta   90.00
_cell.angle_gamma   90.00
#
_symmetry.space_group_name_H-M   'P 1'
#
loop_
_entity.id
_entity.type
_entity.pdbx_description
1 polymer ?
#
loop_
_entity_poly.entity_id
_entity_poly.type
_entity_poly.pdbx_seq_one_letter_code
_entity_poly.pdbx_strand_id
1 'polypeptide(L)'
;MRHIFAVSKSDTNMQGAKSMQKNKETVLRRRDVAALVADIHGVTADHVRKVIRGDRDNEEILATYMHIIESDNQLLKAVKNVTPFNSNPNPKT
;
A
#
# COMPACT_ATOMS: atom_id res chain seq x y z
N MET A 1 14.48 -53.47 32.31
CA MET A 1 13.44 -52.58 31.75
C MET A 1 12.92 -51.65 32.84
N ARG A 2 13.23 -50.35 32.75
CA ARG A 2 12.28 -49.23 32.84
C ARG A 2 13.04 -47.92 32.72
N HIS A 3 12.61 -47.14 31.75
CA HIS A 3 13.24 -45.92 31.26
C HIS A 3 13.00 -44.75 32.22
N ILE A 4 14.07 -43.98 32.41
CA ILE A 4 14.18 -42.53 32.60
C ILE A 4 12.86 -41.75 32.38
N PHE A 5 12.48 -40.91 33.35
CA PHE A 5 11.78 -39.65 33.06
C PHE A 5 12.27 -38.56 34.02
N ALA A 6 13.27 -37.81 33.57
CA ALA A 6 13.56 -36.49 34.13
C ALA A 6 12.45 -35.53 33.66
N VAL A 7 11.68 -34.99 34.60
CA VAL A 7 10.78 -33.86 34.34
C VAL A 7 11.68 -32.63 34.16
N SER A 8 11.92 -32.29 32.89
CA SER A 8 12.54 -31.03 32.49
C SER A 8 11.55 -29.90 32.77
N LYS A 9 11.88 -29.02 33.72
CA LYS A 9 11.27 -27.70 33.83
C LYS A 9 11.87 -26.84 32.72
N SER A 10 11.25 -26.85 31.55
CA SER A 10 11.44 -25.78 30.58
C SER A 10 10.27 -24.82 30.73
N ASP A 11 10.56 -23.70 31.36
CA ASP A 11 9.75 -22.50 31.42
C ASP A 11 9.04 -22.27 30.09
N THR A 12 7.72 -22.23 30.14
CA THR A 12 6.91 -21.76 29.02
C THR A 12 7.18 -20.28 28.85
N ASN A 13 8.19 -19.99 28.04
CA ASN A 13 8.58 -18.67 27.60
C ASN A 13 7.46 -18.08 26.73
N MET A 14 6.42 -17.57 27.38
CA MET A 14 5.37 -16.74 26.79
C MET A 14 5.93 -15.34 26.53
N GLN A 15 6.91 -15.23 25.62
CA GLN A 15 7.43 -13.95 25.14
C GLN A 15 7.32 -13.94 23.63
N GLY A 16 6.24 -13.37 23.13
CA GLY A 16 6.03 -13.31 21.68
C GLY A 16 4.76 -12.64 21.18
N ALA A 17 3.86 -12.16 22.04
CA ALA A 17 2.86 -11.18 21.62
C ALA A 17 3.54 -9.81 21.47
N LYS A 18 4.47 -9.69 20.52
CA LYS A 18 4.98 -8.40 20.07
C LYS A 18 3.80 -7.71 19.39
N SER A 19 3.12 -6.86 20.13
CA SER A 19 2.22 -5.86 19.60
C SER A 19 2.98 -5.05 18.57
N MET A 20 2.89 -5.42 17.29
CA MET A 20 3.27 -4.57 16.19
C MET A 20 2.21 -3.47 16.07
N GLN A 21 2.16 -2.57 17.05
CA GLN A 21 1.77 -1.19 16.79
C GLN A 21 2.90 -0.59 15.95
N LYS A 22 2.96 -0.97 14.67
CA LYS A 22 3.71 -0.19 13.69
C LYS A 22 3.09 1.19 13.74
N ASN A 23 3.93 2.17 14.09
CA ASN A 23 3.65 3.58 13.97
C ASN A 23 2.74 3.81 12.76
N LYS A 24 1.47 4.13 13.01
CA LYS A 24 0.63 4.83 12.05
C LYS A 24 1.19 6.25 11.99
N GLU A 25 2.43 6.37 11.51
CA GLU A 25 2.90 7.60 10.96
C GLU A 25 2.07 7.74 9.70
N THR A 26 0.88 8.33 9.88
CA THR A 26 -0.03 8.71 8.82
C THR A 26 0.67 9.82 8.06
N VAL A 27 1.62 9.40 7.24
CA VAL A 27 2.11 10.16 6.12
C VAL A 27 0.91 10.26 5.19
N LEU A 28 0.02 11.21 5.50
CA LEU A 28 -1.04 11.74 4.62
C LEU A 28 -0.35 12.44 3.44
N ARG A 29 0.48 11.72 2.69
CA ARG A 29 1.14 12.21 1.50
C ARG A 29 0.75 11.29 0.35
N ARG A 30 -0.07 11.88 -0.54
CA ARG A 30 -0.76 11.27 -1.69
C ARG A 30 -1.97 10.44 -1.24
N ARG A 31 -3.13 10.66 -1.88
CA ARG A 31 -4.32 9.83 -1.66
C ARG A 31 -3.89 8.37 -1.73
N ASP A 32 -4.14 7.57 -0.69
CA ASP A 32 -3.86 6.13 -0.74
C ASP A 32 -4.89 5.50 -1.69
N VAL A 33 -4.50 5.37 -2.97
CA VAL A 33 -5.35 4.81 -4.02
C VAL A 33 -5.81 3.40 -3.63
N ALA A 34 -4.99 2.63 -2.92
CA ALA A 34 -5.37 1.31 -2.46
C ALA A 34 -6.48 1.34 -1.41
N ALA A 35 -6.53 2.39 -0.57
CA ALA A 35 -7.63 2.59 0.37
C ALA A 35 -8.93 2.98 -0.37
N LEU A 36 -8.85 3.87 -1.36
CA LEU A 36 -10.00 4.25 -2.18
C LEU A 36 -10.59 3.06 -2.94
N VAL A 37 -9.75 2.26 -3.58
CA VAL A 37 -10.19 1.05 -4.29
C VAL A 37 -10.76 0.01 -3.32
N ALA A 38 -10.20 -0.10 -2.12
CA ALA A 38 -10.72 -0.97 -1.08
C ALA A 38 -12.14 -0.58 -0.66
N ASP A 39 -12.40 0.72 -0.49
CA ASP A 39 -13.73 1.24 -0.15
C ASP A 39 -14.76 0.98 -1.27
N ILE A 40 -14.36 1.10 -2.54
CA ILE A 40 -15.22 0.84 -3.71
C ILE A 40 -15.64 -0.64 -3.77
N HIS A 41 -14.69 -1.55 -3.53
CA HIS A 41 -14.88 -2.99 -3.69
C HIS A 41 -15.29 -3.71 -2.38
N GLY A 42 -15.38 -2.98 -1.26
CA GLY A 42 -15.71 -3.55 0.05
C GLY A 42 -14.64 -4.51 0.59
N VAL A 43 -13.38 -4.32 0.20
CA VAL A 43 -12.25 -5.16 0.61
C VAL A 43 -11.31 -4.39 1.53
N THR A 44 -10.26 -5.05 2.03
CA THR A 44 -9.23 -4.35 2.81
C THR A 44 -8.16 -3.75 1.89
N ALA A 45 -7.59 -2.61 2.29
CA ALA A 45 -6.46 -2.02 1.55
C ALA A 45 -5.24 -2.96 1.45
N ASP A 46 -5.06 -3.86 2.43
CA ASP A 46 -4.03 -4.91 2.36
C ASP A 46 -4.29 -5.92 1.23
N HIS A 47 -5.55 -6.30 1.02
CA HIS A 47 -5.94 -7.16 -0.09
C HIS A 47 -5.64 -6.50 -1.44
N VAL A 48 -5.98 -5.21 -1.60
CA VAL A 48 -5.68 -4.45 -2.82
C VAL A 48 -4.16 -4.38 -3.07
N ARG A 49 -3.36 -4.12 -2.03
CA ARG A 49 -1.88 -4.11 -2.15
C ARG A 49 -1.30 -5.47 -2.55
N LYS A 50 -1.90 -6.57 -2.09
CA LYS A 50 -1.53 -7.94 -2.51
C LYS A 50 -1.86 -8.20 -3.98
N VAL A 51 -3.03 -7.75 -4.44
CA VAL A 51 -3.42 -7.84 -5.86
C VAL A 51 -2.46 -7.05 -6.74
N ILE A 52 -2.11 -5.83 -6.35
CA ILE A 52 -1.15 -4.99 -7.10
C ILE A 52 0.25 -5.62 -7.15
N ARG A 53 0.66 -6.33 -6.10
CA ARG A 53 1.95 -7.04 -6.05
C ARG A 53 1.97 -8.34 -6.86
N GLY A 54 0.81 -8.85 -7.28
CA GLY A 54 0.68 -10.18 -7.89
C GLY A 54 0.66 -11.33 -6.89
N ASP A 55 0.49 -11.05 -5.58
CA ASP A 55 0.34 -12.09 -4.56
C ASP A 55 -1.05 -12.75 -4.61
N ARG A 56 -2.01 -12.09 -5.28
CA ARG A 56 -3.40 -12.54 -5.46
C ARG A 56 -3.93 -12.09 -6.81
N ASP A 57 -4.77 -12.93 -7.41
CA ASP A 57 -5.41 -12.61 -8.68
C ASP A 57 -6.81 -12.03 -8.44
N ASN A 58 -6.98 -10.78 -8.85
CA ASN A 58 -8.28 -10.12 -8.95
C ASN A 58 -8.19 -9.01 -10.01
N GLU A 59 -8.65 -9.33 -11.22
CA GLU A 59 -8.56 -8.43 -12.38
C GLU A 59 -9.40 -7.16 -12.22
N GLU A 60 -10.54 -7.25 -11.53
CA GLU A 60 -11.46 -6.12 -11.35
C GLU A 60 -10.86 -5.04 -10.45
N ILE A 61 -10.27 -5.46 -9.31
CA ILE A 61 -9.55 -4.57 -8.39
C ILE A 61 -8.35 -3.94 -9.11
N LEU A 62 -7.61 -4.74 -9.87
CA LEU A 62 -6.44 -4.26 -10.61
C LEU A 62 -6.84 -3.23 -11.68
N ALA A 63 -7.89 -3.51 -12.47
CA ALA A 63 -8.41 -2.61 -13.49
C ALA A 63 -8.85 -1.27 -12.89
N THR A 64 -9.59 -1.31 -11.78
CA THR A 64 -10.05 -0.10 -11.06
C THR A 64 -8.87 0.72 -10.57
N TYR A 65 -7.87 0.06 -9.98
CA TYR A 65 -6.66 0.72 -9.49
C TYR A 65 -5.88 1.41 -10.62
N MET A 66 -5.68 0.74 -11.75
CA MET A 66 -4.99 1.30 -12.91
C MET A 66 -5.76 2.48 -13.51
N HIS A 67 -7.08 2.39 -13.62
CA HIS A 67 -7.92 3.47 -14.14
C HIS A 67 -7.80 4.76 -13.32
N ILE A 68 -7.81 4.66 -11.99
CA ILE A 68 -7.68 5.83 -11.11
C ILE A 68 -6.30 6.51 -11.30
N ILE A 69 -5.23 5.72 -11.39
CA ILE A 69 -3.88 6.25 -11.62
C ILE A 69 -3.78 6.94 -12.98
N GLU A 70 -4.36 6.33 -14.01
CA GLU A 70 -4.35 6.90 -15.35
C GLU A 70 -5.10 8.24 -15.40
N SER A 71 -6.30 8.30 -14.79
CA SER A 71 -7.09 9.52 -14.68
C SER A 71 -6.33 10.64 -13.96
N ASP A 72 -5.69 10.35 -12.83
CA ASP A 72 -4.89 11.33 -12.08
C ASP A 72 -3.74 11.89 -12.94
N ASN A 73 -3.08 11.04 -13.73
CA ASN A 73 -2.03 11.46 -14.65
C ASN A 73 -2.55 12.37 -15.78
N GLN A 74 -3.76 12.11 -16.30
CA GLN A 74 -4.39 12.96 -17.31
C GLN A 74 -4.73 14.34 -16.77
N LEU A 75 -5.27 14.42 -15.54
CA LEU A 75 -5.55 15.69 -14.86
C LEU A 75 -4.27 16.52 -14.69
N LEU A 76 -3.18 15.90 -14.26
CA LEU A 76 -1.88 16.59 -14.12
C LEU A 76 -1.36 17.13 -15.46
N LYS A 77 -1.52 16.38 -16.55
CA LYS A 77 -1.15 16.84 -17.91
C LYS A 77 -2.00 18.02 -18.34
N ALA A 78 -3.31 17.96 -18.14
CA ALA A 78 -4.23 19.04 -18.48
C ALA A 78 -3.88 20.33 -17.73
N VAL A 79 -3.62 20.24 -16.42
CA VAL A 79 -3.22 21.40 -15.60
C VAL A 79 -1.92 22.02 -16.12
N LYS A 80 -0.89 21.20 -16.42
CA LYS A 80 0.38 21.69 -16.98
C LYS A 80 0.20 22.46 -18.29
N ASN A 81 -0.72 22.01 -19.15
CA ASN A 81 -0.98 22.65 -20.44
C ASN A 81 -1.75 23.97 -20.30
N VAL A 82 -2.56 24.12 -19.25
CA VAL A 82 -3.37 25.32 -19.00
C VAL A 82 -2.58 26.41 -18.26
N THR A 83 -1.60 26.04 -17.42
CA THR A 83 -0.81 27.01 -16.66
C THR A 83 0.22 27.74 -17.55
N PRO A 84 0.16 29.07 -17.68
CA PRO A 84 1.00 29.85 -18.61
C PRO A 84 2.46 30.04 -18.15
N PHE A 85 2.92 29.36 -17.10
CA PHE A 85 4.25 29.57 -16.49
C PHE A 85 5.37 28.71 -17.09
N ASN A 86 5.16 28.05 -18.23
CA ASN A 86 6.21 27.33 -18.95
C ASN A 86 6.76 28.14 -20.14
N SER A 87 7.01 29.43 -19.94
CA SER A 87 7.82 30.25 -20.84
C SER A 87 9.27 30.20 -20.37
N ASN A 88 10.09 29.40 -21.04
CA ASN A 88 11.54 29.43 -20.93
C ASN A 88 12.06 30.89 -21.09
N PRO A 89 12.64 31.54 -20.08
CA PRO A 89 13.12 32.91 -20.19
C PRO A 89 14.55 32.92 -20.73
N ASN A 90 14.82 32.19 -21.81
CA ASN A 90 16.13 32.24 -22.46
C ASN A 90 15.99 32.64 -23.93
N PRO A 91 15.76 33.94 -24.23
CA PRO A 91 16.00 34.45 -25.57
C PRO A 91 17.51 34.38 -25.81
N LYS A 92 17.96 33.36 -26.55
CA LYS A 92 19.27 33.39 -27.19
C LYS A 92 19.29 34.56 -28.18
N THR A 93 19.79 35.71 -27.75
CA THR A 93 20.46 36.69 -28.61
C THR A 93 21.90 36.28 -28.83
#